data_AF-A0A0F9BX49-F1
#
_entry.id   AF-A0A0F9BX49-F1
#
_cell.length_a   1.000
_cell.length_b   1.000
_cell.length_c   1.000
_cell.angle_alpha   90.00
_cell.angle_beta   90.00
_cell.angle_gamma   90.00
#
_symmetry.space_group_name_H-M   'P 1'
#
loop_
_entity.id
_entity.type
_entity.pdbx_description
1 polymer ?
#
loop_
_entity_poly.entity_id
_entity_poly.type
_entity_poly.pdbx_seq_one_letter_code
_entity_poly.pdbx_strand_id
1 'polypeptide(L)'
;MTNVTNITEVKQVLELEEIEELADETILPFLKELPESAWATGAVHTMVVDNLPAGEEEPTLAEVTQALEYLQGGGAVVSFEDERWTAI
;
A
#
# COMPACT_ATOMS: atom_id res chain seq x y z
N MET A 1 21.16 10.54 -37.33
CA MET A 1 19.93 10.92 -36.60
C MET A 1 19.85 9.97 -35.42
N THR A 2 20.11 10.47 -34.21
CA THR A 2 20.07 9.66 -32.99
C THR A 2 18.62 9.52 -32.57
N ASN A 3 18.10 8.30 -32.56
CA ASN A 3 16.78 8.01 -31.99
C ASN A 3 16.79 8.40 -30.52
N VAL A 4 15.96 9.38 -30.17
CA VAL A 4 15.64 9.71 -28.78
C VAL A 4 14.73 8.61 -28.28
N THR A 5 15.23 7.77 -27.37
CA THR A 5 14.42 6.81 -26.63
C THR A 5 13.40 7.61 -25.82
N ASN A 6 12.11 7.45 -26.14
CA ASN A 6 11.03 7.95 -25.31
C ASN A 6 11.26 7.49 -23.88
N ILE A 7 11.42 8.46 -22.97
CA ILE A 7 11.50 8.21 -21.53
C ILE A 7 10.13 7.71 -21.12
N THR A 8 10.08 6.49 -20.63
CA THR A 8 8.91 5.83 -20.04
C THR A 8 8.23 6.78 -19.05
N GLU A 9 6.97 7.15 -19.30
CA GLU A 9 6.14 7.83 -18.31
C GLU A 9 5.91 6.86 -17.14
N VAL A 10 6.75 6.96 -16.12
CA VAL A 10 6.50 6.33 -14.82
C VAL A 10 5.50 7.24 -14.10
N LYS A 11 4.22 7.02 -14.34
CA LYS A 11 3.14 7.61 -13.53
C LYS A 11 2.18 6.50 -13.12
N GLN A 12 2.42 5.94 -11.95
CA GLN A 12 1.43 5.22 -11.14
C GLN A 12 1.60 5.63 -9.68
N VAL A 13 1.56 6.95 -9.46
CA VAL A 13 1.34 7.49 -8.12
C VAL A 13 -0.15 7.69 -8.04
N LEU A 14 -0.82 6.99 -7.12
CA LEU A 14 -2.24 7.24 -6.82
C LEU A 14 -2.42 8.71 -6.42
N GLU A 15 -3.60 9.25 -6.67
CA GLU A 15 -3.93 10.55 -6.08
C GLU A 15 -3.96 10.40 -4.55
N LEU A 16 -3.62 11.48 -3.82
CA LEU A 16 -3.49 11.43 -2.36
C LEU A 16 -4.76 10.90 -1.67
N GLU A 17 -5.94 11.29 -2.18
CA GLU A 17 -7.24 10.84 -1.67
C GLU A 17 -7.41 9.32 -1.76
N GLU A 18 -6.97 8.70 -2.86
CA GLU A 18 -7.02 7.24 -3.05
C GLU A 18 -6.02 6.51 -2.15
N ILE A 19 -4.84 7.13 -1.92
CA ILE A 19 -3.85 6.61 -0.97
C ILE A 19 -4.41 6.63 0.45
N GLU A 20 -5.04 7.73 0.85
CA GLU A 20 -5.66 7.91 2.16
C GLU A 20 -6.78 6.89 2.39
N GLU A 21 -7.68 6.70 1.43
CA GLU A 21 -8.77 5.72 1.51
C GLU A 21 -8.22 4.28 1.66
N LEU A 22 -7.28 3.89 0.80
CA LEU A 22 -6.67 2.56 0.85
C LEU A 22 -5.91 2.33 2.18
N ALA A 23 -5.18 3.34 2.64
CA ALA A 23 -4.41 3.29 3.87
C ALA A 23 -5.29 3.22 5.12
N ASP A 24 -6.16 4.21 5.32
CA ASP A 24 -6.87 4.43 6.57
C ASP A 24 -8.15 3.60 6.70
N GLU A 25 -8.84 3.33 5.59
CA GLU A 25 -10.11 2.59 5.61
C GLU A 25 -9.94 1.08 5.40
N THR A 26 -8.87 0.65 4.73
CA THR A 26 -8.67 -0.77 4.40
C THR A 26 -7.48 -1.40 5.12
N ILE A 27 -6.27 -0.86 4.92
CA ILE A 27 -5.04 -1.51 5.42
C ILE A 27 -4.89 -1.35 6.94
N LEU A 28 -5.10 -0.13 7.46
CA LEU A 28 -4.88 0.18 8.87
C LEU A 28 -5.80 -0.60 9.83
N PRO A 29 -7.12 -0.75 9.57
CA PRO A 29 -7.98 -1.58 10.41
C PRO A 29 -7.50 -3.02 10.50
N PHE A 30 -7.10 -3.62 9.38
CA PHE A 30 -6.56 -4.98 9.36
C PHE A 30 -5.30 -5.12 10.22
N LEU A 31 -4.32 -4.22 10.05
CA LEU A 31 -3.08 -4.30 10.83
C LEU A 31 -3.33 -4.13 12.34
N LYS A 32 -4.34 -3.33 12.72
CA LYS A 32 -4.76 -3.13 14.12
C LYS A 32 -5.48 -4.34 14.73
N GLU A 33 -6.12 -5.19 13.93
CA GLU A 33 -6.68 -6.45 14.43
C GLU A 33 -5.58 -7.44 14.85
N LEU A 34 -4.36 -7.26 14.33
CA LEU A 34 -3.21 -8.15 14.56
C LEU A 34 -1.95 -7.36 14.96
N PRO A 35 -1.99 -6.57 16.06
CA PRO A 35 -0.98 -5.56 16.40
C PRO A 35 0.40 -6.11 16.80
N GLU A 36 0.55 -7.43 16.94
CA GLU A 36 1.83 -8.08 17.24
C GLU A 36 2.35 -8.95 16.06
N SER A 37 1.72 -8.84 14.89
CA SER A 37 2.10 -9.59 13.69
C SER A 37 2.84 -8.70 12.71
N ALA A 38 4.02 -9.15 12.27
CA ALA A 38 4.84 -8.49 11.26
C ALA A 38 4.53 -9.06 9.87
N TRP A 39 4.05 -8.22 8.95
CA TRP A 39 3.52 -8.60 7.64
C TRP A 39 4.43 -8.18 6.50
N ALA A 40 4.78 -9.11 5.61
CA ALA A 40 5.38 -8.72 4.34
C ALA A 40 4.38 -7.93 3.49
N THR A 41 4.83 -6.95 2.71
CA THR A 41 3.97 -6.12 1.83
C THR A 41 3.06 -6.99 0.93
N GLY A 42 3.58 -8.09 0.38
CA GLY A 42 2.78 -9.00 -0.45
C GLY A 42 1.65 -9.72 0.30
N ALA A 43 1.81 -9.97 1.60
CA ALA A 43 0.75 -10.55 2.43
C ALA A 43 -0.35 -9.52 2.72
N VAL A 44 0.03 -8.25 2.95
CA VAL A 44 -0.93 -7.15 3.07
C VAL A 44 -1.70 -6.98 1.75
N HIS A 45 -1.00 -6.97 0.62
CA HIS A 45 -1.61 -6.89 -0.72
C HIS A 45 -2.62 -8.02 -0.97
N THR A 46 -2.25 -9.26 -0.66
CA THR A 46 -3.16 -10.42 -0.79
C THR A 46 -4.41 -10.23 0.06
N MET A 47 -4.26 -9.78 1.31
CA MET A 47 -5.39 -9.52 2.21
C MET A 47 -6.32 -8.43 1.67
N VAL A 48 -5.77 -7.33 1.15
CA VAL A 48 -6.57 -6.24 0.56
C VAL A 48 -7.40 -6.78 -0.60
N VAL A 49 -6.78 -7.52 -1.52
CA VAL A 49 -7.47 -8.09 -2.68
C VAL A 49 -8.54 -9.10 -2.26
N ASP A 50 -8.25 -9.97 -1.30
CA ASP A 50 -9.18 -11.01 -0.83
C ASP A 50 -10.43 -10.42 -0.14
N ASN A 51 -10.33 -9.22 0.45
CA ASN A 51 -11.43 -8.54 1.13
C ASN A 51 -12.12 -7.48 0.26
N LEU A 52 -11.67 -7.31 -1.00
CA LEU A 52 -12.21 -6.29 -1.89
C LEU A 52 -13.64 -6.67 -2.34
N PRO A 53 -14.60 -5.72 -2.32
CA PRO A 53 -15.94 -5.96 -2.85
C PRO A 53 -15.91 -6.38 -4.33
N ALA A 54 -16.81 -7.29 -4.71
CA ALA A 54 -16.89 -7.75 -6.09
C ALA A 54 -17.24 -6.59 -7.04
N GLY A 55 -16.35 -6.33 -8.01
CA GLY A 55 -16.53 -5.30 -9.03
C GLY A 55 -15.66 -4.06 -8.84
N GLU A 56 -14.93 -3.96 -7.72
CA GLU A 56 -13.91 -2.93 -7.50
C GLU A 56 -12.59 -3.28 -8.21
N GLU A 57 -11.78 -2.27 -8.49
CA GLU A 57 -10.46 -2.43 -9.09
C GLU A 57 -9.45 -2.96 -8.07
N GLU A 58 -8.77 -4.06 -8.40
CA GLU A 58 -7.74 -4.62 -7.53
C GLU A 58 -6.52 -3.70 -7.46
N PRO A 59 -6.11 -3.23 -6.26
CA PRO A 59 -4.94 -2.40 -6.14
C PRO A 59 -3.69 -3.22 -6.47
N THR A 60 -2.72 -2.58 -7.11
CA THR A 60 -1.41 -3.14 -7.39
C THR A 60 -0.54 -3.19 -6.12
N LEU A 61 0.52 -4.00 -6.16
CA LEU A 61 1.49 -4.05 -5.07
C LEU A 61 2.16 -2.68 -4.81
N ALA A 62 2.36 -1.88 -5.87
CA ALA A 62 2.96 -0.55 -5.77
C ALA A 62 2.04 0.44 -5.04
N GLU A 63 0.74 0.32 -5.24
CA GLU A 63 -0.28 1.15 -4.61
C GLU A 63 -0.44 0.82 -3.13
N VAL A 64 -0.46 -0.47 -2.80
CA VAL A 64 -0.41 -0.93 -1.40
C VAL A 64 0.88 -0.48 -0.71
N THR A 65 2.02 -0.47 -1.41
CA THR A 65 3.28 0.03 -0.86
C THR A 65 3.19 1.52 -0.55
N GLN A 66 2.64 2.33 -1.44
CA GLN A 66 2.45 3.77 -1.22
C GLN A 66 1.53 4.06 -0.03
N ALA A 67 0.44 3.29 0.12
CA ALA A 67 -0.47 3.40 1.26
C ALA A 67 0.21 3.06 2.59
N LEU A 68 1.07 2.02 2.62
CA LEU A 68 1.85 1.66 3.81
C LEU A 68 2.91 2.72 4.17
N GLU A 69 3.59 3.28 3.17
CA GLU A 69 4.52 4.39 3.35
C GLU A 69 3.81 5.66 3.84
N TYR A 70 2.60 5.93 3.37
CA TYR A 70 1.74 7.01 3.87
C TYR A 70 1.42 6.82 5.36
N LEU A 71 0.99 5.62 5.77
CA LEU A 71 0.72 5.32 7.19
C LEU A 71 1.96 5.56 8.06
N GLN A 72 3.12 5.06 7.62
CA GLN A 72 4.39 5.25 8.34
C GLN A 72 4.79 6.73 8.43
N GLY A 73 4.68 7.48 7.32
CA GLY A 73 5.06 8.89 7.23
C GLY A 73 4.10 9.84 7.97
N GLY A 74 2.82 9.49 8.03
CA GLY A 74 1.77 10.24 8.73
C GLY A 74 1.80 10.09 10.25
N GLY A 75 2.72 9.27 10.78
CA GLY A 75 2.74 8.91 12.21
C GLY A 75 1.58 8.01 12.61
N ALA A 76 0.91 7.39 11.64
CA ALA A 76 -0.01 6.32 11.93
C ALA A 76 0.82 5.13 12.46
N VAL A 77 0.30 4.55 13.54
CA VAL A 77 0.62 3.33 14.28
C VAL A 77 1.08 2.12 13.44
N VAL A 78 2.10 2.27 12.59
CA VAL A 78 2.79 1.20 11.87
C VAL A 78 4.30 1.48 11.76
N SER A 79 5.13 0.44 11.91
CA SER A 79 6.58 0.47 11.69
C SER A 79 6.98 -0.53 10.61
N PHE A 80 8.07 -0.24 9.91
CA PHE A 80 8.68 -1.15 8.93
C PHE A 80 10.06 -1.61 9.40
N GLU A 81 10.20 -2.89 9.74
CA GLU A 81 11.44 -3.53 10.19
C GLU A 81 11.57 -4.93 9.57
N ASP A 82 12.79 -5.37 9.26
CA ASP A 82 13.05 -6.70 8.67
C ASP A 82 12.16 -7.04 7.46
N GLU A 83 11.94 -6.06 6.58
CA GLU A 83 11.06 -6.15 5.39
C GLU A 83 9.57 -6.41 5.71
N ARG A 84 9.12 -6.04 6.91
CA ARG A 84 7.76 -6.29 7.40
C ARG A 84 7.15 -5.08 8.09
N TRP A 85 5.83 -4.95 7.93
CA TRP A 85 4.98 -3.93 8.53
C TRP A 85 4.32 -4.46 9.79
N THR A 86 4.40 -3.69 10.88
CA THR A 86 3.82 -4.04 12.19
C THR A 86 3.04 -2.84 12.69
N ALA A 87 1.80 -3.03 13.15
CA ALA A 87 1.08 -1.94 13.82
C ALA A 87 1.63 -1.69 15.24
N ILE A 88 1.60 -0.44 15.72
CA ILE A 88 2.14 0.00 17.02
C ILE A 88 1.03 0.40 17.99
#